data_AF-A0A0A2KEF5-F1
#
_entry.id   AF-A0A0A2KEF5-F1
#
_cell.length_a   1.000
_cell.length_b   1.000
_cell.length_c   1.000
_cell.angle_alpha   90.00
_cell.angle_beta   90.00
_cell.angle_gamma   90.00
#
_symmetry.space_group_name_H-M   'P 1'
#
loop_
_entity.id
_entity.type
_entity.pdbx_description
1 polymer ?
#
loop_
_entity_poly.entity_id
_entity_poly.type
_entity_poly.pdbx_seq_one_letter_code
_entity_poly.pdbx_strand_id
1 'polypeptide(L)'
;MLTEVNHGLDARNIQTTATILPDGDIDLHTPSPNDAKVMPPTTPRGGIPVVAVVMARLVSEDKDCGIRPFLVQLGNGKEMCKGVTSKALPQRTGAHPVDHALTYFDHVRLPRSALLGSSEETKNRREAFLSSIHRVAVGTLFLSGCVIPSLKLAAFNAACFSQNRLVSGQDGKPVAVIDFPTQHIPILHAIAQYSVLEAFFVSAAMAFREQSIDPRVRHGIATAFKAISLGHFSKSIIAMNERCGWHGHYEHNQLLQIELEIRGASTAEGDIRVLAIRLASEILIGRYQIPPANDPSSPIARHEASLFSEAKDLLQRGAKGAHRSEGFNRDVLPLALPLVEAIGHRMAYEAAIDANIDSSLLNLYESGVMKQDSAWYVEQGGLSRGVQREMEAQAVDVLLPQMKDLLLASGVQPYSNAPMASRALWDDFVSGLEVFSGDAPSDLFPRSLREGRL
;
A
#
# COMPACT_ATOMS: atom_id res chain seq x y z
N MET A 1 -6.61 16.64 -8.38
CA MET A 1 -6.57 15.96 -9.70
C MET A 1 -5.22 16.29 -10.34
N LEU A 2 -4.23 15.41 -10.12
CA LEU A 2 -2.88 15.58 -10.64
C LEU A 2 -2.67 14.70 -11.88
N THR A 3 -2.85 13.39 -11.71
CA THR A 3 -2.66 12.35 -12.72
C THR A 3 -3.49 12.59 -13.98
N GLU A 4 -2.84 12.44 -15.13
CA GLU A 4 -3.45 12.34 -16.45
C GLU A 4 -3.20 10.96 -17.04
N VAL A 5 -3.95 10.59 -18.09
CA VAL A 5 -3.81 9.27 -18.75
C VAL A 5 -2.36 8.98 -19.13
N ASN A 6 -1.65 9.95 -19.71
CA ASN A 6 -0.23 9.81 -20.07
C ASN A 6 0.77 10.17 -18.96
N HIS A 7 0.34 10.88 -17.92
CA HIS A 7 1.25 11.48 -16.95
C HIS A 7 0.83 11.15 -15.51
N GLY A 8 1.47 10.12 -14.94
CA GLY A 8 1.41 9.79 -13.51
C GLY A 8 2.73 10.08 -12.82
N LEU A 9 3.70 9.16 -12.94
CA LEU A 9 5.04 9.30 -12.34
C LEU A 9 5.81 10.53 -12.86
N ASP A 10 5.49 10.96 -14.08
CA ASP A 10 6.03 12.16 -14.70
C ASP A 10 5.03 13.33 -14.69
N ALA A 11 4.35 13.53 -13.56
CA ALA A 11 3.34 14.58 -13.40
C ALA A 11 3.85 16.02 -13.61
N ARG A 12 5.16 16.25 -13.77
CA ARG A 12 5.71 17.55 -14.16
C ARG A 12 5.45 17.90 -15.63
N ASN A 13 5.11 16.89 -16.43
CA ASN A 13 4.85 17.00 -17.85
C ASN A 13 3.37 16.86 -18.20
N ILE A 14 2.47 17.02 -17.22
CA ILE A 14 1.04 17.13 -17.50
C ILE A 14 0.75 18.24 -18.53
N GLN A 15 -0.33 18.04 -19.27
CA GLN A 15 -0.67 18.81 -20.46
C GLN A 15 -1.97 19.61 -20.31
N THR A 16 -2.84 19.33 -19.33
CA THR A 16 -3.99 20.21 -19.03
C THR A 16 -3.50 21.65 -18.84
N THR A 17 -4.06 22.61 -19.56
CA THR A 17 -3.66 24.01 -19.54
C THR A 17 -4.68 24.88 -18.82
N ALA A 18 -4.21 25.98 -18.24
CA ALA A 18 -5.03 27.04 -17.66
C ALA A 18 -4.47 28.38 -18.16
N THR A 19 -5.10 28.96 -19.19
CA THR A 19 -4.61 30.16 -19.87
C THR A 19 -5.28 31.41 -19.30
N ILE A 20 -4.50 32.40 -18.85
CA ILE A 20 -5.04 33.70 -18.43
C ILE A 20 -5.52 34.45 -19.68
N LEU A 21 -6.81 34.80 -19.69
CA LEU A 21 -7.47 35.55 -20.74
C LEU A 21 -7.22 37.07 -20.57
N PRO A 22 -7.44 37.89 -21.61
CA PRO A 22 -7.19 39.34 -21.56
C PRO A 22 -7.99 40.09 -20.48
N ASP A 23 -9.13 39.58 -20.07
CA ASP A 23 -9.97 40.15 -19.00
C ASP A 23 -9.60 39.65 -17.59
N GLY A 24 -8.61 38.76 -17.50
CA GLY A 24 -8.09 38.19 -16.25
C GLY A 24 -8.77 36.89 -15.81
N ASP A 25 -9.79 36.41 -16.53
CA ASP A 25 -10.35 35.08 -16.34
C ASP A 25 -9.36 34.00 -16.80
N ILE A 26 -9.64 32.74 -16.46
CA ILE A 26 -8.79 31.59 -16.78
C ILE A 26 -9.58 30.63 -17.66
N ASP A 27 -8.99 30.25 -18.79
CA ASP A 27 -9.50 29.19 -19.66
C ASP A 27 -8.82 27.85 -19.33
N LEU A 28 -9.55 26.94 -18.69
CA LEU A 28 -9.07 25.59 -18.35
C LEU A 28 -9.45 24.59 -19.46
N HIS A 29 -8.44 23.93 -20.02
CA HIS A 29 -8.65 23.05 -21.16
C HIS A 29 -7.79 21.77 -21.11
N THR A 30 -8.34 20.69 -21.65
CA THR A 30 -7.69 19.40 -21.89
C THR A 30 -7.33 19.29 -23.38
N PRO A 31 -6.05 19.47 -23.79
CA PRO A 31 -5.68 19.59 -25.20
C PRO A 31 -5.89 18.33 -26.04
N SER A 32 -5.70 17.15 -25.46
CA SER A 32 -5.85 15.85 -26.11
C SER A 32 -6.61 14.87 -25.23
N PRO A 33 -7.29 13.85 -25.81
CA PRO A 33 -7.90 12.79 -25.03
C PRO A 33 -6.97 12.08 -24.03
N ASN A 34 -5.66 12.08 -24.30
CA ASN A 34 -4.63 11.49 -23.46
C ASN A 34 -4.20 12.38 -22.26
N ASP A 35 -4.71 13.61 -22.21
CA ASP A 35 -4.43 14.58 -21.15
C ASP A 35 -5.59 14.65 -20.14
N ALA A 36 -6.59 13.79 -20.31
CA ALA A 36 -7.70 13.66 -19.39
C ALA A 36 -7.18 13.33 -18.00
N LYS A 37 -7.74 13.99 -16.98
CA LYS A 37 -7.49 13.59 -15.59
C LYS A 37 -8.09 12.21 -15.36
N VAL A 38 -7.37 11.34 -14.65
CA VAL A 38 -7.77 9.93 -14.46
C VAL A 38 -7.69 9.54 -13.00
N MET A 39 -8.62 8.68 -12.56
CA MET A 39 -8.81 8.11 -11.20
C MET A 39 -9.77 8.85 -10.27
N PRO A 40 -9.75 10.17 -10.06
CA PRO A 40 -10.70 10.82 -9.16
C PRO A 40 -12.17 10.45 -9.48
N PRO A 41 -13.01 10.17 -8.47
CA PRO A 41 -14.41 9.83 -8.69
C PRO A 41 -15.23 11.09 -8.94
N THR A 42 -15.43 11.44 -10.21
CA THR A 42 -16.02 12.73 -10.62
C THR A 42 -17.40 12.64 -11.24
N THR A 43 -17.99 11.45 -11.33
CA THR A 43 -19.31 11.31 -11.95
C THR A 43 -20.43 11.76 -11.00
N PRO A 44 -21.63 12.11 -11.51
CA PRO A 44 -22.75 12.53 -10.68
C PRO A 44 -23.46 11.37 -9.97
N ARG A 45 -23.04 10.10 -10.16
CA ARG A 45 -23.70 8.92 -9.56
C ARG A 45 -23.83 8.99 -8.04
N GLY A 46 -22.91 9.68 -7.37
CA GLY A 46 -22.95 9.89 -5.91
C GLY A 46 -24.05 10.84 -5.43
N GLY A 47 -24.77 11.54 -6.33
CA GLY A 47 -25.86 12.44 -5.95
C GLY A 47 -25.43 13.73 -5.25
N ILE A 48 -24.12 13.99 -5.15
CA ILE A 48 -23.54 15.12 -4.41
C ILE A 48 -22.77 16.07 -5.34
N PRO A 49 -22.85 17.41 -5.14
CA PRO A 49 -21.99 18.35 -5.85
C PRO A 49 -20.51 18.03 -5.66
N VAL A 50 -19.75 18.11 -6.75
CA VAL A 50 -18.32 17.79 -6.74
C VAL A 50 -17.51 19.02 -7.08
N VAL A 51 -16.54 19.33 -6.23
CA VAL A 51 -15.52 20.35 -6.45
C VAL A 51 -14.15 19.68 -6.39
N ALA A 52 -13.23 20.10 -7.25
CA ALA A 52 -11.90 19.54 -7.34
C ALA A 52 -10.81 20.61 -7.34
N VAL A 53 -9.65 20.24 -6.80
CA VAL A 53 -8.39 20.96 -7.07
C VAL A 53 -7.75 20.33 -8.30
N VAL A 54 -7.78 21.02 -9.44
CA VAL A 54 -7.21 20.57 -10.71
C VAL A 54 -5.80 21.13 -10.85
N MET A 55 -4.82 20.26 -11.11
CA MET A 55 -3.46 20.69 -11.41
C MET A 55 -3.34 20.89 -12.92
N ALA A 56 -2.98 22.09 -13.36
CA ALA A 56 -2.85 22.44 -14.77
C ALA A 56 -1.63 23.35 -14.99
N ARG A 57 -1.10 23.37 -16.21
CA ARG A 57 -0.04 24.27 -16.64
C ARG A 57 -0.61 25.67 -16.82
N LEU A 58 -0.21 26.61 -15.97
CA LEU A 58 -0.61 28.00 -16.09
C LEU A 58 0.13 28.65 -17.26
N VAL A 59 -0.63 29.28 -18.16
CA VAL A 59 -0.10 30.04 -19.29
C VAL A 59 -0.54 31.50 -19.16
N SER A 60 0.40 32.44 -19.24
CA SER A 60 0.13 33.88 -19.19
C SER A 60 0.92 34.56 -20.29
N GLU A 61 0.27 35.31 -21.18
CA GLU A 61 0.93 35.97 -22.33
C GLU A 61 1.84 34.99 -23.12
N ASP A 62 1.29 33.82 -23.46
CA ASP A 62 2.00 32.71 -24.13
C ASP A 62 3.21 32.12 -23.37
N LYS A 63 3.40 32.50 -22.10
CA LYS A 63 4.49 32.02 -21.26
C LYS A 63 4.00 30.93 -20.30
N ASP A 64 4.72 29.81 -20.27
CA ASP A 64 4.53 28.74 -19.28
C ASP A 64 5.02 29.18 -17.90
N CYS A 65 4.08 29.39 -16.98
CA CYS A 65 4.32 29.77 -15.58
C CYS A 65 4.50 28.55 -14.65
N GLY A 66 4.44 27.34 -15.21
CA GLY A 66 4.51 26.07 -14.50
C GLY A 66 3.15 25.56 -14.05
N ILE A 67 3.16 24.41 -13.38
CA ILE A 67 1.93 23.76 -12.90
C ILE A 67 1.41 24.48 -11.66
N ARG A 68 0.09 24.72 -11.62
CA ARG A 68 -0.62 25.37 -10.52
C ARG A 68 -1.92 24.63 -10.17
N PRO A 69 -2.40 24.74 -8.92
CA PRO A 69 -3.71 24.22 -8.52
C PRO A 69 -4.83 25.23 -8.82
N PHE A 70 -5.96 24.73 -9.32
CA PHE A 70 -7.17 25.51 -9.60
C PHE A 70 -8.39 24.87 -8.93
N LEU A 71 -9.22 25.66 -8.27
CA LEU A 71 -10.49 25.21 -7.70
C LEU A 71 -11.56 25.19 -8.79
N VAL A 72 -12.15 24.02 -9.06
CA VAL A 72 -13.10 23.82 -10.16
C VAL A 72 -14.32 23.07 -9.66
N GLN A 73 -15.51 23.64 -9.87
CA GLN A 73 -16.75 22.90 -9.68
C GLN A 73 -16.96 21.96 -10.88
N LEU A 74 -17.07 20.66 -10.63
CA LEU A 74 -17.22 19.65 -11.68
C LEU A 74 -18.68 19.34 -12.00
N GLY A 75 -19.56 19.41 -10.99
CA GLY A 75 -20.99 19.13 -11.17
C GLY A 75 -21.81 19.48 -9.94
N ASN A 76 -23.14 19.43 -10.09
CA ASN A 76 -24.11 19.77 -9.05
C ASN A 76 -24.70 18.53 -8.34
N GLY A 77 -24.15 17.34 -8.59
CA GLY A 77 -24.64 16.06 -8.09
C GLY A 77 -25.74 15.41 -8.93
N LYS A 78 -26.23 16.10 -9.96
CA LYS A 78 -27.18 15.55 -10.94
C LYS A 78 -26.56 15.53 -12.34
N GLU A 79 -25.85 16.60 -12.69
CA GLU A 79 -25.19 16.78 -13.97
C GLU A 79 -23.82 17.45 -13.81
N MET A 80 -23.01 17.38 -14.88
CA MET A 80 -21.71 18.03 -14.95
C MET A 80 -21.86 19.52 -15.25
N CYS A 81 -20.91 20.34 -14.79
CA CYS A 81 -20.82 21.74 -15.18
C CYS A 81 -20.54 21.89 -16.69
N LYS A 82 -20.92 23.04 -17.26
CA LYS A 82 -20.66 23.35 -18.67
C LYS A 82 -19.16 23.22 -18.99
N GLY A 83 -18.84 22.50 -20.06
CA GLY A 83 -17.46 22.24 -20.49
C GLY A 83 -16.74 21.15 -19.69
N VAL A 84 -17.34 20.57 -18.64
CA VAL A 84 -16.76 19.45 -17.90
C VAL A 84 -17.40 18.15 -18.37
N THR A 85 -16.58 17.18 -18.80
CA THR A 85 -17.05 15.83 -19.14
C THR A 85 -16.41 14.81 -18.22
N SER A 86 -17.21 13.93 -17.62
CA SER A 86 -16.74 12.77 -16.85
C SER A 86 -17.16 11.46 -17.53
N LYS A 87 -16.22 10.53 -17.70
CA LYS A 87 -16.46 9.19 -18.26
C LYS A 87 -16.05 8.15 -17.22
N ALA A 88 -17.04 7.43 -16.69
CA ALA A 88 -16.80 6.39 -15.67
C ALA A 88 -15.90 5.28 -16.22
N LEU A 89 -14.92 4.87 -15.42
CA LEU A 89 -14.12 3.67 -15.67
C LEU A 89 -14.89 2.43 -15.19
N PRO A 90 -14.59 1.24 -15.74
CA PRO A 90 -15.07 -0.02 -15.20
C PRO A 90 -14.66 -0.20 -13.74
N GLN A 91 -15.45 -1.01 -13.01
CA GLN A 91 -15.09 -1.38 -11.65
C GLN A 91 -13.77 -2.15 -11.63
N ARG A 92 -12.96 -1.90 -10.58
CA ARG A 92 -11.75 -2.67 -10.33
C ARG A 92 -12.14 -4.02 -9.76
N THR A 93 -11.59 -5.09 -10.32
CA THR A 93 -11.85 -6.46 -9.88
C THR A 93 -11.61 -6.62 -8.38
N GLY A 94 -12.61 -7.13 -7.67
CA GLY A 94 -12.53 -7.50 -6.25
C GLY A 94 -12.15 -6.35 -5.31
N ALA A 95 -12.33 -5.09 -5.72
CA ALA A 95 -12.17 -3.93 -4.85
C ALA A 95 -13.52 -3.24 -4.67
N HIS A 96 -13.72 -2.62 -3.51
CA HIS A 96 -14.91 -1.82 -3.27
C HIS A 96 -15.13 -0.77 -4.37
N PRO A 97 -16.37 -0.60 -4.85
CA PRO A 97 -16.65 0.24 -6.00
C PRO A 97 -16.39 1.70 -5.66
N VAL A 98 -15.36 2.25 -6.31
CA VAL A 98 -15.12 3.69 -6.39
C VAL A 98 -15.37 4.09 -7.83
N ASP A 99 -16.13 5.16 -8.01
CA ASP A 99 -16.59 5.63 -9.31
C ASP A 99 -15.50 6.41 -10.06
N HIS A 100 -14.32 5.79 -10.16
CA HIS A 100 -13.15 6.34 -10.85
C HIS A 100 -13.53 6.74 -12.28
N ALA A 101 -13.02 7.88 -12.74
CA ALA A 101 -13.40 8.42 -14.04
C ALA A 101 -12.24 9.07 -14.79
N LEU A 102 -12.41 9.21 -16.09
CA LEU A 102 -11.71 10.18 -16.93
C LEU A 102 -12.46 11.51 -16.86
N THR A 103 -11.76 12.62 -16.65
CA THR A 103 -12.35 13.96 -16.60
C THR A 103 -11.67 14.89 -17.59
N TYR A 104 -12.46 15.55 -18.42
CA TYR A 104 -12.04 16.45 -19.48
C TYR A 104 -12.59 17.86 -19.24
N PHE A 105 -11.82 18.86 -19.66
CA PHE A 105 -12.19 20.27 -19.62
C PHE A 105 -12.19 20.82 -21.05
N ASP A 106 -13.34 21.25 -21.53
CA ASP A 106 -13.53 21.89 -22.83
C ASP A 106 -13.81 23.38 -22.60
N HIS A 107 -12.74 24.18 -22.73
CA HIS A 107 -12.70 25.62 -22.51
C HIS A 107 -13.53 26.11 -21.31
N VAL A 108 -13.24 25.55 -20.12
CA VAL A 108 -13.94 25.88 -18.88
C VAL A 108 -13.43 27.21 -18.35
N ARG A 109 -14.26 28.25 -18.43
CA ARG A 109 -13.95 29.59 -17.93
C ARG A 109 -14.06 29.65 -16.41
N LEU A 110 -12.97 30.01 -15.75
CA LEU A 110 -12.85 30.16 -14.31
C LEU A 110 -12.52 31.61 -13.94
N PRO A 111 -13.02 32.13 -12.82
CA PRO A 111 -12.59 33.43 -12.32
C PRO A 111 -11.13 33.36 -11.86
N ARG A 112 -10.44 34.50 -11.84
CA ARG A 112 -9.05 34.59 -11.33
C ARG A 112 -8.88 34.00 -9.92
N SER A 113 -9.92 34.11 -9.07
CA SER A 113 -9.94 33.56 -7.71
C SER A 113 -9.92 32.03 -7.64
N ALA A 114 -10.08 31.33 -8.77
CA ALA A 114 -9.94 29.88 -8.84
C ALA A 114 -8.47 29.43 -8.69
N LEU A 115 -7.50 30.28 -9.05
CA LEU A 115 -6.07 29.98 -8.90
C LEU A 115 -5.68 29.96 -7.41
N LEU A 116 -5.14 28.84 -6.94
CA LEU A 116 -4.64 28.68 -5.58
C LEU A 116 -3.15 28.99 -5.53
N GLY A 117 -2.79 30.26 -5.33
CA GLY A 117 -1.41 30.73 -5.20
C GLY A 117 -1.07 31.88 -6.14
N SER A 118 0.23 32.09 -6.38
CA SER A 118 0.72 33.16 -7.28
C SER A 118 0.68 32.75 -8.76
N SER A 119 0.32 33.71 -9.61
CA SER A 119 0.41 33.61 -11.08
C SER A 119 1.82 33.89 -11.63
N GLU A 120 2.75 34.33 -10.79
CA GLU A 120 4.12 34.66 -11.22
C GLU A 120 4.92 33.42 -11.65
N GLU A 121 5.87 33.63 -12.55
CA GLU A 121 6.82 32.59 -12.93
C GLU A 121 7.72 32.22 -11.75
N THR A 122 7.86 30.91 -11.52
CA THR A 122 8.77 30.37 -10.51
C THR A 122 10.16 30.16 -11.08
N LYS A 123 11.18 30.78 -10.48
CA LYS A 123 12.60 30.60 -10.84
C LYS A 123 13.04 29.13 -10.79
N ASN A 124 12.64 28.40 -9.74
CA ASN A 124 12.90 26.97 -9.61
C ASN A 124 11.61 26.16 -9.81
N ARG A 125 11.30 25.82 -11.07
CA ARG A 125 10.07 25.09 -11.45
C ARG A 125 9.93 23.75 -10.74
N ARG A 126 11.04 23.04 -10.49
CA ARG A 126 11.01 21.73 -9.82
C ARG A 126 10.57 21.86 -8.36
N GLU A 127 11.15 22.82 -7.64
CA GLU A 127 10.85 23.06 -6.24
C GLU A 127 9.43 23.60 -6.05
N ALA A 128 9.02 24.55 -6.91
CA ALA A 128 7.65 25.06 -6.91
C ALA A 128 6.61 23.96 -7.15
N PHE A 129 6.86 23.07 -8.12
CA PHE A 129 6.00 21.90 -8.35
C PHE A 129 5.93 21.01 -7.11
N LEU A 130 7.07 20.60 -6.55
CA LEU A 130 7.12 19.75 -5.35
C LEU A 130 6.40 20.39 -4.15
N SER A 131 6.53 21.70 -3.98
CA SER A 131 5.80 22.47 -2.96
C SER A 131 4.29 22.44 -3.21
N SER A 132 3.84 22.61 -4.46
CA SER A 132 2.41 22.56 -4.82
C SER A 132 1.77 21.19 -4.57
N ILE A 133 2.56 20.12 -4.63
CA ILE A 133 2.10 18.74 -4.39
C ILE A 133 2.58 18.18 -3.04
N HIS A 134 2.99 19.01 -2.08
CA HIS A 134 3.56 18.55 -0.80
C HIS A 134 2.64 17.57 -0.04
N ARG A 135 1.32 17.67 -0.21
CA ARG A 135 0.33 16.76 0.39
C ARG A 135 0.44 15.32 -0.13
N VAL A 136 1.07 15.08 -1.28
CA VAL A 136 1.35 13.73 -1.79
C VAL A 136 2.16 12.95 -0.77
N ALA A 137 3.18 13.55 -0.13
CA ALA A 137 3.98 12.87 0.89
C ALA A 137 3.15 12.46 2.13
N VAL A 138 2.14 13.27 2.48
CA VAL A 138 1.17 12.92 3.53
C VAL A 138 0.31 11.75 3.05
N GLY A 139 -0.20 11.81 1.82
CA GLY A 139 -0.94 10.72 1.18
C GLY A 139 -0.14 9.42 1.12
N THR A 140 1.16 9.47 0.81
CA THR A 140 2.07 8.31 0.81
C THR A 140 2.05 7.59 2.15
N LEU A 141 2.11 8.32 3.26
CA LEU A 141 2.06 7.76 4.62
C LEU A 141 0.66 7.22 4.96
N PHE A 142 -0.37 8.05 4.85
CA PHE A 142 -1.71 7.70 5.33
C PHE A 142 -2.39 6.63 4.48
N LEU A 143 -2.19 6.63 3.16
CA LEU A 143 -2.77 5.60 2.29
C LEU A 143 -2.13 4.24 2.54
N SER A 144 -0.81 4.19 2.76
CA SER A 144 -0.14 2.95 3.13
C SER A 144 -0.44 2.51 4.56
N GLY A 145 -0.84 3.43 5.44
CA GLY A 145 -1.32 3.15 6.80
C GLY A 145 -2.56 2.24 6.84
N CYS A 146 -3.36 2.20 5.77
CA CYS A 146 -4.49 1.27 5.63
C CYS A 146 -4.09 -0.21 5.69
N VAL A 147 -2.80 -0.53 5.51
CA VAL A 147 -2.25 -1.88 5.72
C VAL A 147 -2.47 -2.37 7.15
N ILE A 148 -2.36 -1.50 8.16
CA ILE A 148 -2.45 -1.90 9.58
C ILE A 148 -3.83 -2.52 9.90
N PRO A 149 -4.97 -1.82 9.69
CA PRO A 149 -6.28 -2.43 9.92
C PRO A 149 -6.56 -3.62 9.00
N SER A 150 -6.01 -3.60 7.77
CA SER A 150 -6.14 -4.70 6.81
C SER A 150 -5.47 -5.99 7.30
N LEU A 151 -4.24 -5.90 7.84
CA LEU A 151 -3.54 -7.03 8.44
C LEU A 151 -4.25 -7.54 9.69
N LYS A 152 -4.71 -6.63 10.57
CA LYS A 152 -5.47 -7.01 11.76
C LYS A 152 -6.71 -7.83 11.39
N LEU A 153 -7.52 -7.35 10.44
CA LEU A 153 -8.73 -8.03 9.97
C LEU A 153 -8.42 -9.37 9.27
N ALA A 154 -7.41 -9.41 8.41
CA ALA A 154 -7.00 -10.64 7.72
C ALA A 154 -6.51 -11.71 8.72
N ALA A 155 -5.69 -11.32 9.69
CA ALA A 155 -5.21 -12.22 10.75
C ALA A 155 -6.35 -12.76 11.61
N PHE A 156 -7.31 -11.90 11.97
CA PHE A 156 -8.50 -12.31 12.71
C PHE A 156 -9.35 -13.32 11.93
N ASN A 157 -9.70 -13.02 10.68
CA ASN A 157 -10.50 -13.90 9.84
C ASN A 157 -9.80 -15.26 9.60
N ALA A 158 -8.50 -15.24 9.30
CA ALA A 158 -7.72 -16.46 9.10
C ALA A 158 -7.61 -17.30 10.39
N ALA A 159 -7.41 -16.67 11.55
CA ALA A 159 -7.36 -17.37 12.82
C ALA A 159 -8.70 -18.00 13.20
N CYS A 160 -9.80 -17.26 13.05
CA CYS A 160 -11.15 -17.76 13.30
C CYS A 160 -11.49 -18.94 12.38
N PHE A 161 -11.20 -18.85 11.08
CA PHE A 161 -11.33 -19.99 10.17
C PHE A 161 -10.50 -21.19 10.66
N SER A 162 -9.24 -20.95 11.00
CA SER A 162 -8.29 -22.01 11.37
C SER A 162 -8.65 -22.73 12.68
N GLN A 163 -9.29 -22.03 13.62
CA GLN A 163 -9.79 -22.63 14.86
C GLN A 163 -11.00 -23.54 14.61
N ASN A 164 -11.84 -23.21 13.64
CA ASN A 164 -13.07 -23.96 13.34
C ASN A 164 -12.86 -25.05 12.28
N ARG A 165 -11.77 -24.99 11.51
CA ARG A 165 -11.47 -25.97 10.46
C ARG A 165 -10.75 -27.17 11.06
N LEU A 166 -11.36 -28.35 10.93
CA LEU A 166 -10.82 -29.61 11.45
C LEU A 166 -10.20 -30.47 10.33
N VAL A 167 -9.14 -31.20 10.69
CA VAL A 167 -8.53 -32.29 9.90
C VAL A 167 -8.39 -33.53 10.78
N SER A 168 -8.18 -34.71 10.18
CA SER A 168 -7.93 -35.94 10.94
C SER A 168 -6.49 -35.97 11.47
N GLY A 169 -6.34 -36.09 12.78
CA GLY A 169 -5.06 -36.33 13.44
C GLY A 169 -4.55 -37.77 13.23
N GLN A 170 -3.33 -38.05 13.68
CA GLN A 170 -2.71 -39.37 13.57
C GLN A 170 -3.48 -40.47 14.31
N ASP A 171 -4.20 -40.11 15.37
CA ASP A 171 -5.07 -41.00 16.15
C ASP A 171 -6.52 -41.04 15.62
N GLY A 172 -6.77 -40.45 14.45
CA GLY A 172 -8.09 -40.35 13.83
C GLY A 172 -9.01 -39.30 14.44
N LYS A 173 -8.59 -38.60 15.50
CA LYS A 173 -9.42 -37.56 16.12
C LYS A 173 -9.36 -36.25 15.34
N PRO A 174 -10.44 -35.46 15.32
CA PRO A 174 -10.41 -34.13 14.74
C PRO A 174 -9.41 -33.22 15.47
N VAL A 175 -8.54 -32.55 14.71
CA VAL A 175 -7.59 -31.54 15.18
C VAL A 175 -7.85 -30.24 14.44
N ALA A 176 -7.84 -29.11 15.15
CA ALA A 176 -8.01 -27.81 14.52
C ALA A 176 -6.77 -27.47 13.70
N VAL A 177 -6.95 -26.93 12.49
CA VAL A 177 -5.79 -26.62 11.63
C VAL A 177 -4.89 -25.53 12.24
N ILE A 178 -5.41 -24.69 13.13
CA ILE A 178 -4.62 -23.69 13.86
C ILE A 178 -3.49 -24.32 14.69
N ASP A 179 -3.61 -25.58 15.12
CA ASP A 179 -2.61 -26.27 15.94
C ASP A 179 -1.33 -26.60 15.16
N PHE A 180 -1.35 -26.50 13.82
CA PHE A 180 -0.18 -26.74 12.99
C PHE A 180 0.67 -25.47 12.83
N PRO A 181 2.01 -25.53 13.01
CA PRO A 181 2.91 -24.39 12.80
C PRO A 181 2.78 -23.71 11.44
N THR A 182 2.54 -24.51 10.40
CA THR A 182 2.31 -24.00 9.05
C THR A 182 1.04 -23.14 8.95
N GLN A 183 0.10 -23.26 9.88
CA GLN A 183 -1.13 -22.46 9.91
C GLN A 183 -0.98 -21.20 10.78
N HIS A 184 -0.46 -21.33 12.00
CA HIS A 184 -0.42 -20.22 12.95
C HIS A 184 0.77 -19.27 12.80
N ILE A 185 1.93 -19.73 12.30
CA ILE A 185 3.12 -18.88 12.14
C ILE A 185 2.81 -17.64 11.27
N PRO A 186 2.18 -17.75 10.08
CA PRO A 186 1.81 -16.57 9.28
C PRO A 186 0.88 -15.58 10.02
N ILE A 187 -0.03 -16.08 10.85
CA ILE A 187 -0.95 -15.25 11.64
C ILE A 187 -0.19 -14.49 12.72
N LEU A 188 0.71 -15.17 13.45
CA LEU A 188 1.55 -14.54 14.47
C LEU A 188 2.49 -13.49 13.87
N HIS A 189 3.07 -13.75 12.69
CA HIS A 189 3.86 -12.75 11.96
C HIS A 189 3.02 -11.52 11.59
N ALA A 190 1.79 -11.71 11.11
CA ALA A 190 0.90 -10.58 10.83
C ALA A 190 0.61 -9.75 12.09
N ILE A 191 0.46 -10.41 13.25
CA ILE A 191 0.27 -9.75 14.56
C ILE A 191 1.48 -8.90 14.96
N ALA A 192 2.68 -9.47 14.87
CA ALA A 192 3.93 -8.73 15.13
C ALA A 192 4.09 -7.55 14.15
N GLN A 193 3.85 -7.78 12.86
CA GLN A 193 3.96 -6.76 11.82
C GLN A 193 3.00 -5.59 12.04
N TYR A 194 1.69 -5.82 12.23
CA TYR A 194 0.77 -4.70 12.40
C TYR A 194 1.06 -3.91 13.69
N SER A 195 1.57 -4.57 14.74
CA SER A 195 1.90 -3.91 16.01
C SER A 195 3.10 -2.97 15.86
N VAL A 196 4.14 -3.44 15.16
CA VAL A 196 5.34 -2.64 14.84
C VAL A 196 5.01 -1.53 13.84
N LEU A 197 4.21 -1.83 12.82
CA LEU A 197 3.77 -0.83 11.84
C LEU A 197 2.90 0.26 12.48
N GLU A 198 2.04 -0.07 13.44
CA GLU A 198 1.23 0.92 14.16
C GLU A 198 2.10 1.91 14.95
N ALA A 199 3.12 1.41 15.66
CA ALA A 199 4.10 2.27 16.34
C ALA A 199 4.86 3.16 15.34
N PHE A 200 5.32 2.59 14.22
CA PHE A 200 6.02 3.36 13.19
C PHE A 200 5.12 4.41 12.53
N PHE A 201 3.85 4.08 12.27
CA PHE A 201 2.89 4.99 11.69
C PHE A 201 2.66 6.21 12.57
N VAL A 202 2.49 6.01 13.88
CA VAL A 202 2.33 7.10 14.86
C VAL A 202 3.60 7.95 14.91
N SER A 203 4.78 7.33 15.01
CA SER A 203 6.07 8.05 15.01
C SER A 203 6.27 8.89 13.73
N ALA A 204 6.01 8.30 12.57
CA ALA A 204 6.06 8.98 11.28
C ALA A 204 5.06 10.14 11.22
N ALA A 205 3.80 9.93 11.65
CA ALA A 205 2.79 10.98 11.66
C ALA A 205 3.20 12.16 12.57
N MET A 206 3.85 11.89 13.71
CA MET A 206 4.40 12.93 14.57
C MET A 206 5.54 13.70 13.88
N ALA A 207 6.43 13.02 13.15
CA ALA A 207 7.47 13.68 12.36
C ALA A 207 6.89 14.60 11.27
N PHE A 208 5.72 14.30 10.71
CA PHE A 208 5.04 15.19 9.76
C PHE A 208 4.50 16.48 10.39
N ARG A 209 4.19 16.46 11.69
CA ARG A 209 3.74 17.64 12.46
C ARG A 209 4.89 18.56 12.86
N GLU A 210 6.11 18.03 12.92
CA GLU A 210 7.30 18.79 13.28
C GLU A 210 7.81 19.60 12.08
N GLN A 211 7.59 20.92 12.11
CA GLN A 211 7.95 21.81 11.01
C GLN A 211 9.46 22.00 10.85
N SER A 212 10.24 21.76 11.90
CA SER A 212 11.71 21.85 11.85
C SER A 212 12.36 20.73 11.04
N ILE A 213 11.67 19.60 10.84
CA ILE A 213 12.18 18.50 10.01
C ILE A 213 12.05 18.88 8.53
N ASP A 214 13.15 18.74 7.79
CA ASP A 214 13.20 18.94 6.35
C ASP A 214 12.06 18.16 5.64
N PRO A 215 11.24 18.80 4.78
CA PRO A 215 10.19 18.12 4.02
C PRO A 215 10.65 16.88 3.24
N ARG A 216 11.91 16.88 2.78
CA ARG A 216 12.53 15.75 2.07
C ARG A 216 12.73 14.56 3.00
N VAL A 217 13.14 14.81 4.25
CA VAL A 217 13.28 13.78 5.28
C VAL A 217 11.91 13.20 5.64
N ARG A 218 10.90 14.05 5.86
CA ARG A 218 9.51 13.60 6.11
C ARG A 218 8.98 12.69 4.99
N HIS A 219 9.20 13.05 3.73
CA HIS A 219 8.83 12.22 2.59
C HIS A 219 9.66 10.93 2.52
N GLY A 220 10.95 10.97 2.90
CA GLY A 220 11.78 9.79 3.04
C GLY A 220 11.24 8.79 4.07
N ILE A 221 10.80 9.29 5.23
CA ILE A 221 10.15 8.49 6.28
C ILE A 221 8.85 7.85 5.76
N ALA A 222 7.98 8.63 5.10
CA ALA A 222 6.76 8.10 4.50
C ALA A 222 7.04 7.03 3.42
N THR A 223 8.11 7.21 2.65
CA THR A 223 8.53 6.23 1.63
C THR A 223 9.02 4.94 2.27
N ALA A 224 9.83 5.03 3.33
CA ALA A 224 10.30 3.86 4.09
C ALA A 224 9.14 3.11 4.76
N PHE A 225 8.20 3.83 5.39
CA PHE A 225 6.97 3.27 5.94
C PHE A 225 6.15 2.54 4.86
N LYS A 226 5.93 3.19 3.71
CA LYS A 226 5.18 2.60 2.60
C LYS A 226 5.85 1.34 2.07
N ALA A 227 7.17 1.33 1.92
CA ALA A 227 7.93 0.20 1.41
C ALA A 227 7.70 -1.04 2.26
N ILE A 228 7.96 -0.94 3.57
CA ILE A 228 7.85 -2.09 4.45
C ILE A 228 6.39 -2.49 4.71
N SER A 229 5.46 -1.53 4.76
CA SER A 229 4.04 -1.84 4.99
C SER A 229 3.48 -2.69 3.86
N LEU A 230 3.74 -2.30 2.60
CA LEU A 230 3.30 -3.05 1.44
C LEU A 230 4.08 -4.37 1.27
N GLY A 231 5.37 -4.37 1.58
CA GLY A 231 6.22 -5.57 1.58
C GLY A 231 5.70 -6.63 2.55
N HIS A 232 5.45 -6.24 3.81
CA HIS A 232 4.86 -7.11 4.83
C HIS A 232 3.46 -7.57 4.43
N PHE A 233 2.59 -6.65 4.02
CA PHE A 233 1.22 -6.97 3.63
C PHE A 233 1.16 -8.02 2.53
N SER A 234 1.89 -7.81 1.43
CA SER A 234 1.84 -8.70 0.25
C SER A 234 2.25 -10.15 0.58
N LYS A 235 3.25 -10.33 1.45
CA LYS A 235 3.72 -11.65 1.86
C LYS A 235 2.72 -12.30 2.83
N SER A 236 2.26 -11.56 3.83
CA SER A 236 1.41 -12.09 4.90
C SER A 236 -0.01 -12.39 4.43
N ILE A 237 -0.62 -11.54 3.59
CA ILE A 237 -1.98 -11.77 3.10
C ILE A 237 -2.07 -13.05 2.24
N ILE A 238 -1.10 -13.27 1.34
CA ILE A 238 -1.03 -14.47 0.50
C ILE A 238 -0.86 -15.71 1.39
N ALA A 239 0.11 -15.66 2.32
CA ALA A 239 0.38 -16.76 3.23
C ALA A 239 -0.83 -17.12 4.10
N MET A 240 -1.62 -16.14 4.56
CA MET A 240 -2.85 -16.41 5.32
C MET A 240 -4.01 -16.89 4.43
N ASN A 241 -4.14 -16.33 3.22
CA ASN A 241 -5.24 -16.63 2.30
C ASN A 241 -5.17 -18.07 1.77
N GLU A 242 -3.98 -18.52 1.36
CA GLU A 242 -3.75 -19.90 0.91
C GLU A 242 -4.13 -20.93 1.99
N ARG A 243 -3.95 -20.56 3.26
CA ARG A 243 -4.27 -21.41 4.43
C ARG A 243 -5.75 -21.44 4.75
N CYS A 244 -6.56 -20.58 4.13
CA CYS A 244 -8.01 -20.60 4.18
C CYS A 244 -8.64 -21.48 3.06
N GLY A 245 -7.81 -22.06 2.18
CA GLY A 245 -8.26 -22.91 1.09
C GLY A 245 -9.21 -22.19 0.13
N TRP A 246 -10.25 -22.87 -0.32
CA TRP A 246 -11.20 -22.29 -1.27
C TRP A 246 -11.98 -21.09 -0.68
N HIS A 247 -12.21 -21.05 0.63
CA HIS A 247 -12.95 -19.93 1.26
C HIS A 247 -12.25 -18.59 1.01
N GLY A 248 -10.92 -18.58 1.03
CA GLY A 248 -10.10 -17.40 0.78
C GLY A 248 -10.27 -16.78 -0.62
N HIS A 249 -10.84 -17.51 -1.56
CA HIS A 249 -11.07 -17.04 -2.94
C HIS A 249 -12.41 -16.31 -3.11
N TYR A 250 -13.27 -16.31 -2.10
CA TYR A 250 -14.55 -15.62 -2.13
C TYR A 250 -14.45 -14.26 -1.42
N GLU A 251 -14.87 -13.21 -2.12
CA GLU A 251 -14.78 -11.82 -1.65
C GLU A 251 -15.43 -11.59 -0.28
N HIS A 252 -16.49 -12.33 0.04
CA HIS A 252 -17.26 -12.20 1.29
C HIS A 252 -16.41 -12.54 2.52
N ASN A 253 -15.32 -13.32 2.36
CA ASN A 253 -14.38 -13.63 3.44
C ASN A 253 -13.29 -12.54 3.63
N GLN A 254 -13.34 -11.46 2.85
CA GLN A 254 -12.53 -10.25 2.94
C GLN A 254 -11.02 -10.40 2.63
N LEU A 255 -10.41 -11.59 2.63
CA LEU A 255 -8.96 -11.73 2.40
C LEU A 255 -8.53 -11.33 0.98
N LEU A 256 -9.05 -11.99 -0.05
CA LEU A 256 -8.72 -11.68 -1.45
C LEU A 256 -9.13 -10.26 -1.83
N GLN A 257 -10.26 -9.79 -1.30
CA GLN A 257 -10.73 -8.43 -1.52
C GLN A 257 -9.74 -7.39 -0.99
N ILE A 258 -9.33 -7.50 0.28
CA ILE A 258 -8.35 -6.61 0.91
C ILE A 258 -7.02 -6.66 0.13
N GLU A 259 -6.60 -7.84 -0.32
CA GLU A 259 -5.40 -7.98 -1.15
C GLU A 259 -5.48 -7.11 -2.42
N LEU A 260 -6.57 -7.21 -3.16
CA LEU A 260 -6.77 -6.47 -4.41
C LEU A 260 -6.89 -4.96 -4.18
N GLU A 261 -7.45 -4.55 -3.05
CA GLU A 261 -7.54 -3.13 -2.65
C GLU A 261 -6.16 -2.54 -2.34
N ILE A 262 -5.39 -3.18 -1.47
CA ILE A 262 -4.09 -2.68 -1.03
C ILE A 262 -3.05 -2.70 -2.16
N ARG A 263 -3.17 -3.60 -3.15
CA ARG A 263 -2.36 -3.55 -4.38
C ARG A 263 -2.44 -2.18 -5.07
N GLY A 264 -3.59 -1.51 -5.04
CA GLY A 264 -3.74 -0.14 -5.56
C GLY A 264 -2.87 0.89 -4.83
N ALA A 265 -2.68 0.75 -3.51
CA ALA A 265 -1.85 1.64 -2.71
C ALA A 265 -0.37 1.60 -3.10
N SER A 266 0.10 0.52 -3.75
CA SER A 266 1.49 0.41 -4.23
C SER A 266 1.86 1.42 -5.32
N THR A 267 0.87 1.90 -6.07
CA THR A 267 1.04 2.83 -7.20
C THR A 267 0.46 4.22 -6.91
N ALA A 268 -0.61 4.31 -6.12
CA ALA A 268 -1.21 5.56 -5.70
C ALA A 268 -0.29 6.35 -4.76
N GLU A 269 -0.33 7.69 -4.81
CA GLU A 269 0.55 8.59 -4.04
C GLU A 269 2.06 8.29 -4.23
N GLY A 270 2.41 7.85 -5.43
CA GLY A 270 3.77 7.51 -5.86
C GLY A 270 4.02 6.01 -5.91
N ASP A 271 4.45 5.52 -7.06
CA ASP A 271 4.90 4.12 -7.20
C ASP A 271 6.06 3.83 -6.25
N ILE A 272 5.97 2.72 -5.52
CA ILE A 272 6.92 2.41 -4.47
C ILE A 272 8.36 2.25 -4.99
N ARG A 273 8.56 1.70 -6.19
CA ARG A 273 9.90 1.58 -6.77
C ARG A 273 10.45 2.95 -7.15
N VAL A 274 9.63 3.79 -7.76
CA VAL A 274 10.06 5.16 -8.14
C VAL A 274 10.37 6.01 -6.92
N LEU A 275 9.56 5.91 -5.86
CA LEU A 275 9.83 6.57 -4.59
C LEU A 275 11.13 6.07 -3.97
N ALA A 276 11.35 4.74 -3.93
CA ALA A 276 12.57 4.16 -3.41
C ALA A 276 13.81 4.59 -4.21
N ILE A 277 13.74 4.58 -5.54
CA ILE A 277 14.80 5.08 -6.44
C ILE A 277 15.13 6.53 -6.11
N ARG A 278 14.11 7.39 -5.99
CA ARG A 278 14.32 8.81 -5.66
C ARG A 278 14.99 8.96 -4.30
N LEU A 279 14.46 8.29 -3.28
CA LEU A 279 15.00 8.35 -1.92
C LEU A 279 16.46 7.90 -1.90
N ALA A 280 16.74 6.66 -2.33
CA ALA A 280 18.08 6.08 -2.38
C ALA A 280 19.05 6.98 -3.17
N SER A 281 18.67 7.45 -4.37
CA SER A 281 19.51 8.33 -5.18
C SER A 281 19.87 9.63 -4.46
N GLU A 282 18.92 10.27 -3.77
CA GLU A 282 19.15 11.57 -3.13
C GLU A 282 19.98 11.46 -1.85
N ILE A 283 19.83 10.38 -1.08
CA ILE A 283 20.65 10.14 0.13
C ILE A 283 22.07 9.66 -0.21
N LEU A 284 22.26 8.86 -1.27
CA LEU A 284 23.58 8.36 -1.68
C LEU A 284 24.48 9.48 -2.20
N ILE A 285 23.90 10.48 -2.90
CA ILE A 285 24.65 11.67 -3.35
C ILE A 285 24.70 12.79 -2.30
N GLY A 286 24.19 12.55 -1.08
CA GLY A 286 24.32 13.47 0.05
C GLY A 286 23.44 14.73 -0.01
N ARG A 287 22.27 14.70 -0.66
CA ARG A 287 21.36 15.86 -0.66
C ARG A 287 20.70 16.14 0.70
N TYR A 288 20.46 15.08 1.46
CA TYR A 288 19.95 15.06 2.82
C TYR A 288 20.25 13.67 3.42
N GLN A 289 19.97 13.49 4.71
CA GLN A 289 20.17 12.23 5.41
C GLN A 289 18.86 11.82 6.09
N ILE A 290 18.61 10.52 6.15
CA ILE A 290 17.57 9.93 6.99
C ILE A 290 18.11 9.85 8.42
N PRO A 291 17.26 9.92 9.47
CA PRO A 291 17.72 9.79 10.85
C PRO A 291 18.60 8.55 11.02
N PRO A 292 19.78 8.66 11.66
CA PRO A 292 20.67 7.53 11.89
C PRO A 292 20.02 6.51 12.83
N ALA A 293 20.62 5.31 12.92
CA ALA A 293 20.20 4.30 13.88
C ALA A 293 20.41 4.76 15.33
N ASN A 294 19.41 4.53 16.18
CA ASN A 294 19.49 4.75 17.63
C ASN A 294 20.41 3.68 18.27
N ASP A 295 20.28 2.43 17.82
CA ASP A 295 21.19 1.34 18.15
C ASP A 295 21.83 0.75 16.87
N PRO A 296 23.01 1.26 16.48
CA PRO A 296 23.75 0.75 15.32
C PRO A 296 24.23 -0.71 15.47
N SER A 297 24.20 -1.26 16.69
CA SER A 297 24.64 -2.64 16.94
C SER A 297 23.55 -3.68 16.69
N SER A 298 22.28 -3.27 16.63
CA SER A 298 21.17 -4.19 16.33
C SER A 298 21.33 -4.87 14.96
N PRO A 299 20.94 -6.15 14.81
CA PRO A 299 21.07 -6.87 13.53
C PRO A 299 20.43 -6.14 12.35
N ILE A 300 19.24 -5.56 12.54
CA ILE A 300 18.52 -4.81 11.49
C ILE A 300 19.27 -3.53 11.12
N ALA A 301 19.83 -2.78 12.09
CA ALA A 301 20.61 -1.58 11.80
C ALA A 301 21.92 -1.90 11.06
N ARG A 302 22.58 -3.01 11.41
CA ARG A 302 23.78 -3.47 10.68
C ARG A 302 23.46 -3.81 9.22
N HIS A 303 22.29 -4.41 8.96
CA HIS A 303 21.82 -4.72 7.61
C HIS A 303 21.61 -3.45 6.78
N GLU A 304 20.89 -2.46 7.30
CA GLU A 304 20.75 -1.15 6.66
C GLU A 304 22.11 -0.52 6.35
N ALA A 305 23.00 -0.46 7.35
CA ALA A 305 24.32 0.15 7.20
C ALA A 305 25.14 -0.55 6.11
N SER A 306 25.09 -1.88 6.04
CA SER A 306 25.79 -2.67 5.02
C SER A 306 25.24 -2.42 3.63
N LEU A 307 23.92 -2.43 3.43
CA LEU A 307 23.30 -2.16 2.13
C LEU A 307 23.58 -0.72 1.68
N PHE A 308 23.57 0.24 2.61
CA PHE A 308 23.92 1.62 2.30
C PHE A 308 25.39 1.76 1.89
N SER A 309 26.30 1.03 2.56
CA SER A 309 27.72 0.99 2.19
C SER A 309 27.94 0.34 0.82
N GLU A 310 27.26 -0.78 0.54
CA GLU A 310 27.30 -1.45 -0.76
C GLU A 310 26.83 -0.51 -1.88
N ALA A 311 25.68 0.14 -1.70
CA ALA A 311 25.14 1.08 -2.67
C ALA A 311 26.07 2.29 -2.91
N LYS A 312 26.76 2.77 -1.87
CA LYS A 312 27.81 3.80 -2.02
C LYS A 312 29.01 3.28 -2.81
N ASP A 313 29.48 2.07 -2.53
CA ASP A 313 30.60 1.47 -3.24
C ASP A 313 30.29 1.26 -4.72
N LEU A 314 29.07 0.81 -5.05
CA LEU A 314 28.60 0.67 -6.43
C LEU A 314 28.46 2.03 -7.13
N LEU A 315 27.99 3.07 -6.42
CA LEU A 315 27.95 4.43 -6.94
C LEU A 315 29.37 4.94 -7.28
N GLN A 316 30.37 4.65 -6.45
CA GLN A 316 31.74 5.10 -6.69
C GLN A 316 32.45 4.28 -7.77
N ARG A 317 32.39 2.94 -7.70
CA ARG A 317 33.13 2.05 -8.61
C ARG A 317 32.46 1.91 -9.98
N GLY A 318 31.14 1.71 -10.01
CA GLY A 318 30.38 1.45 -11.23
C GLY A 318 29.89 2.73 -11.91
N ALA A 319 29.35 3.67 -11.13
CA ALA A 319 28.74 4.89 -11.64
C ALA A 319 29.68 6.12 -11.64
N LYS A 320 30.92 5.98 -11.15
CA LYS A 320 31.93 7.07 -11.04
C LYS A 320 31.38 8.32 -10.33
N GLY A 321 30.52 8.13 -9.32
CA GLY A 321 29.85 9.21 -8.59
C GLY A 321 28.68 9.87 -9.34
N ALA A 322 28.34 9.43 -10.54
CA ALA A 322 27.26 10.00 -11.35
C ALA A 322 25.96 9.19 -11.24
N HIS A 323 24.99 9.72 -10.48
CA HIS A 323 23.63 9.15 -10.33
C HIS A 323 22.75 9.18 -11.61
N ARG A 324 23.30 9.63 -12.74
CA ARG A 324 22.64 9.65 -14.06
C ARG A 324 23.53 8.95 -15.09
N SER A 325 24.01 7.76 -14.75
CA SER A 325 24.88 6.95 -15.61
C SER A 325 24.26 5.56 -15.83
N GLU A 326 24.68 4.89 -16.90
CA GLU A 326 24.28 3.49 -17.13
C GLU A 326 24.75 2.57 -16.00
N GLY A 327 25.93 2.83 -15.43
CA GLY A 327 26.43 2.11 -14.25
C GLY A 327 25.51 2.25 -13.04
N PHE A 328 25.00 3.48 -12.78
CA PHE A 328 24.02 3.68 -11.71
C PHE A 328 22.73 2.93 -11.97
N ASN A 329 22.26 2.96 -13.22
CA ASN A 329 21.04 2.27 -13.63
C ASN A 329 21.13 0.75 -13.49
N ARG A 330 22.30 0.18 -13.83
CA ARG A 330 22.56 -1.26 -13.76
C ARG A 330 22.78 -1.73 -12.33
N ASP A 331 23.61 -1.02 -11.55
CA ASP A 331 24.15 -1.55 -10.30
C ASP A 331 23.43 -1.00 -9.06
N VAL A 332 22.98 0.26 -9.07
CA VAL A 332 22.43 0.91 -7.87
C VAL A 332 20.89 0.92 -7.86
N LEU A 333 20.23 1.16 -8.99
CA LEU A 333 18.77 1.19 -9.05
C LEU A 333 18.09 -0.10 -8.55
N PRO A 334 18.60 -1.31 -8.88
CA PRO A 334 17.99 -2.55 -8.36
C PRO A 334 18.04 -2.66 -6.83
N LEU A 335 19.03 -2.03 -6.18
CA LEU A 335 19.18 -2.01 -4.72
C LEU A 335 18.34 -0.94 -4.03
N ALA A 336 17.70 -0.03 -4.79
CA ALA A 336 17.00 1.10 -4.19
C ALA A 336 15.84 0.68 -3.29
N LEU A 337 15.00 -0.26 -3.73
CA LEU A 337 13.89 -0.75 -2.90
C LEU A 337 14.40 -1.57 -1.69
N PRO A 338 15.30 -2.56 -1.85
CA PRO A 338 15.89 -3.27 -0.71
C PRO A 338 16.52 -2.35 0.33
N LEU A 339 17.28 -1.32 -0.10
CA LEU A 339 17.88 -0.35 0.81
C LEU A 339 16.81 0.44 1.59
N VAL A 340 15.75 0.88 0.91
CA VAL A 340 14.67 1.65 1.54
C VAL A 340 13.81 0.77 2.47
N GLU A 341 13.64 -0.51 2.14
CA GLU A 341 13.02 -1.50 3.03
C GLU A 341 13.88 -1.72 4.28
N ALA A 342 15.20 -1.84 4.15
CA ALA A 342 16.11 -1.98 5.30
C ALA A 342 16.06 -0.74 6.23
N ILE A 343 16.08 0.46 5.65
CA ILE A 343 15.84 1.72 6.39
C ILE A 343 14.50 1.66 7.13
N GLY A 344 13.43 1.27 6.43
CA GLY A 344 12.10 1.17 7.04
C GLY A 344 12.04 0.15 8.16
N HIS A 345 12.66 -1.03 7.99
CA HIS A 345 12.64 -2.09 8.99
C HIS A 345 13.31 -1.65 10.28
N ARG A 346 14.48 -1.00 10.20
CA ARG A 346 15.14 -0.44 11.37
C ARG A 346 14.27 0.64 12.02
N MET A 347 13.81 1.63 11.26
CA MET A 347 13.01 2.72 11.80
C MET A 347 11.73 2.24 12.48
N ALA A 348 11.09 1.21 11.93
CA ALA A 348 9.89 0.61 12.51
C ALA A 348 10.21 -0.14 13.81
N TYR A 349 11.31 -0.89 13.84
CA TYR A 349 11.77 -1.59 15.04
C TYR A 349 12.09 -0.62 16.18
N GLU A 350 12.80 0.47 15.88
CA GLU A 350 13.11 1.52 16.87
C GLU A 350 11.85 2.23 17.35
N ALA A 351 10.93 2.60 16.44
CA ALA A 351 9.66 3.20 16.82
C ALA A 351 8.81 2.29 17.72
N ALA A 352 8.88 0.97 17.51
CA ALA A 352 8.19 -0.01 18.33
C ALA A 352 8.85 -0.18 19.71
N ILE A 353 10.17 -0.08 19.82
CA ILE A 353 10.88 0.02 21.11
C ILE A 353 10.42 1.28 21.86
N ASP A 354 10.43 2.44 21.20
CA ASP A 354 10.03 3.72 21.81
C ASP A 354 8.56 3.70 22.27
N ALA A 355 7.70 2.98 21.54
CA ALA A 355 6.30 2.78 21.89
C ALA A 355 6.07 1.70 22.95
N ASN A 356 7.12 1.05 23.47
CA ASN A 356 7.06 -0.05 24.42
C ASN A 356 6.19 -1.24 23.93
N ILE A 357 6.30 -1.57 22.64
CA ILE A 357 5.70 -2.81 22.10
C ILE A 357 6.36 -4.00 22.79
N ASP A 358 5.55 -5.01 23.11
CA ASP A 358 5.99 -6.23 23.79
C ASP A 358 7.21 -6.87 23.10
N SER A 359 8.21 -7.25 23.87
CA SER A 359 9.48 -7.77 23.34
C SER A 359 9.31 -9.08 22.57
N SER A 360 8.31 -9.90 22.88
CA SER A 360 8.03 -11.13 22.12
C SER A 360 7.51 -10.82 20.70
N LEU A 361 6.71 -9.76 20.54
CA LEU A 361 6.29 -9.26 19.22
C LEU A 361 7.47 -8.66 18.45
N LEU A 362 8.37 -7.93 19.12
CA LEU A 362 9.60 -7.40 18.52
C LEU A 362 10.52 -8.52 18.04
N ASN A 363 10.71 -9.57 18.84
CA ASN A 363 11.52 -10.73 18.49
C ASN A 363 10.96 -11.45 17.26
N LEU A 364 9.64 -11.65 17.20
CA LEU A 364 9.00 -12.27 16.03
C LEU A 364 9.13 -11.39 14.79
N TYR A 365 8.92 -10.08 14.92
CA TYR A 365 9.12 -9.12 13.85
C TYR A 365 10.56 -9.14 13.30
N GLU A 366 11.56 -9.07 14.18
CA GLU A 366 12.98 -9.11 13.80
C GLU A 366 13.31 -10.41 13.07
N SER A 367 12.88 -11.56 13.60
CA SER A 367 13.08 -12.86 12.92
C SER A 367 12.41 -12.90 11.53
N GLY A 368 11.23 -12.30 11.37
CA GLY A 368 10.54 -12.14 10.09
C GLY A 368 11.29 -11.25 9.09
N VAL A 369 11.89 -10.15 9.55
CA VAL A 369 12.76 -9.28 8.74
C VAL A 369 14.02 -10.03 8.29
N MET A 370 14.67 -10.77 9.19
CA MET A 370 15.86 -11.56 8.88
C MET A 370 15.63 -12.57 7.77
N LYS A 371 14.46 -13.21 7.74
CA LYS A 371 14.09 -14.17 6.69
C LYS A 371 14.00 -13.55 5.29
N GLN A 372 13.84 -12.23 5.17
CA GLN A 372 13.77 -11.55 3.87
C GLN A 372 15.12 -11.47 3.18
N ASP A 373 16.22 -11.48 3.95
CA ASP A 373 17.58 -11.48 3.44
C ASP A 373 18.48 -12.43 4.24
N SER A 374 18.01 -13.67 4.39
CA SER A 374 18.66 -14.68 5.23
C SER A 374 20.12 -14.92 4.83
N ALA A 375 20.47 -14.75 3.55
CA ALA A 375 21.82 -14.90 3.04
C ALA A 375 22.76 -13.84 3.63
N TRP A 376 22.36 -12.56 3.63
CA TRP A 376 23.17 -11.50 4.24
C TRP A 376 23.40 -11.76 5.74
N TYR A 377 22.37 -12.17 6.48
CA TYR A 377 22.52 -12.47 7.91
C TYR A 377 23.46 -13.67 8.18
N VAL A 378 23.54 -14.63 7.26
CA VAL A 378 24.51 -15.73 7.34
C VAL A 378 25.92 -15.25 7.05
N GLU A 379 26.13 -14.51 5.97
CA GLU A 379 27.47 -14.13 5.50
C GLU A 379 28.09 -12.99 6.30
N GLN A 380 27.29 -11.99 6.65
CA GLN A 380 27.75 -10.74 7.29
C GLN A 380 27.21 -10.59 8.71
N GLY A 381 26.02 -11.14 8.99
CA GLY A 381 25.35 -10.99 10.29
C GLY A 381 25.84 -11.96 11.37
N GLY A 382 26.58 -13.02 11.01
CA GLY A 382 27.01 -14.08 11.94
C GLY A 382 25.88 -14.98 12.44
N LEU A 383 24.70 -14.92 11.82
CA LEU A 383 23.51 -15.65 12.22
C LEU A 383 23.22 -16.77 11.22
N SER A 384 23.61 -18.00 11.58
CA SER A 384 23.33 -19.16 10.73
C SER A 384 21.82 -19.36 10.51
N ARG A 385 21.43 -20.05 9.44
CA ARG A 385 20.01 -20.39 9.19
C ARG A 385 19.37 -21.18 10.34
N GLY A 386 20.14 -21.99 11.05
CA GLY A 386 19.67 -22.72 12.23
C GLY A 386 19.31 -21.78 13.37
N VAL A 387 20.19 -20.80 13.65
CA VAL A 387 19.95 -19.76 14.67
C VAL A 387 18.73 -18.91 14.30
N GLN A 388 18.61 -18.49 13.03
CA GLN A 388 17.45 -17.70 12.58
C GLN A 388 16.12 -18.45 12.78
N ARG A 389 16.08 -19.77 12.51
CA ARG A 389 14.89 -20.61 12.74
C ARG A 389 14.57 -20.76 14.23
N GLU A 390 15.59 -20.93 15.05
CA GLU A 390 15.43 -21.05 16.52
C GLU A 390 14.87 -19.74 17.11
N MET A 391 15.35 -18.58 16.66
CA MET A 391 14.83 -17.28 17.07
C MET A 391 13.33 -17.13 16.72
N GLU A 392 12.92 -17.53 15.51
CA GLU A 392 11.51 -17.53 15.11
C GLU A 392 10.69 -18.49 15.98
N ALA A 393 11.16 -19.72 16.18
CA ALA A 393 10.47 -20.73 16.96
C ALA A 393 10.25 -20.28 18.41
N GLN A 394 11.27 -19.74 19.06
CA GLN A 394 11.17 -19.23 20.44
C GLN A 394 10.17 -18.07 20.54
N ALA A 395 10.16 -17.14 19.59
CA ALA A 395 9.21 -16.04 19.59
C ALA A 395 7.77 -16.54 19.36
N VAL A 396 7.59 -17.52 18.47
CA VAL A 396 6.29 -18.17 18.21
C VAL A 396 5.80 -18.90 19.46
N ASP A 397 6.64 -19.66 20.16
CA ASP A 397 6.26 -20.42 21.36
C ASP A 397 5.76 -19.51 22.49
N VAL A 398 6.34 -18.30 22.63
CA VAL A 398 5.88 -17.30 23.62
C VAL A 398 4.54 -16.68 23.22
N LEU A 399 4.33 -16.41 21.93
CA LEU A 399 3.17 -15.68 21.42
C LEU A 399 1.95 -16.58 21.16
N LEU A 400 2.15 -17.85 20.82
CA LEU A 400 1.07 -18.76 20.44
C LEU A 400 -0.03 -18.87 21.51
N PRO A 401 0.27 -19.03 22.81
CA PRO A 401 -0.75 -19.06 23.86
C PRO A 401 -1.54 -17.75 23.99
N GLN A 402 -0.94 -16.62 23.57
CA GLN A 402 -1.52 -15.27 23.67
C GLN A 402 -2.25 -14.84 22.41
N MET A 403 -2.14 -15.61 21.31
CA MET A 403 -2.64 -15.24 19.98
C MET A 403 -4.11 -14.80 20.00
N LYS A 404 -4.98 -15.51 20.73
CA LYS A 404 -6.39 -15.17 20.82
C LYS A 404 -6.61 -13.80 21.46
N ASP A 405 -5.92 -13.51 22.56
CA ASP A 405 -6.06 -12.25 23.28
C ASP A 405 -5.49 -11.09 22.48
N LEU A 406 -4.37 -11.30 21.77
CA LEU A 406 -3.78 -10.32 20.86
C LEU A 406 -4.72 -9.98 19.68
N LEU A 407 -5.39 -10.98 19.12
CA LEU A 407 -6.38 -10.80 18.05
C LEU A 407 -7.62 -10.03 18.56
N LEU A 408 -8.11 -10.32 19.76
CA LEU A 408 -9.23 -9.59 20.35
C LEU A 408 -8.83 -8.14 20.70
N ALA A 409 -7.64 -7.93 21.26
CA ALA A 409 -7.11 -6.62 21.61
C ALA A 409 -6.91 -5.71 20.37
N SER A 410 -6.78 -6.29 19.17
CA SER A 410 -6.71 -5.53 17.92
C SER A 410 -7.99 -4.73 17.60
N GLY A 411 -9.13 -5.09 18.21
CA GLY A 411 -10.41 -4.38 18.06
C GLY A 411 -11.13 -4.61 16.73
N VAL A 412 -10.66 -5.54 15.89
CA VAL A 412 -11.21 -5.74 14.53
C VAL A 412 -12.43 -6.65 14.44
N GLN A 413 -12.76 -7.38 15.50
CA GLN A 413 -13.88 -8.34 15.51
C GLN A 413 -15.20 -7.73 14.99
N PRO A 414 -15.62 -6.50 15.34
CA PRO A 414 -16.87 -5.92 14.83
C PRO A 414 -16.86 -5.61 13.32
N TYR A 415 -15.69 -5.64 12.67
CA TYR A 415 -15.51 -5.38 11.25
C TYR A 415 -15.30 -6.67 10.43
N SER A 416 -15.29 -7.82 11.10
CA SER A 416 -15.26 -9.14 10.47
C SER A 416 -16.68 -9.53 10.04
N ASN A 417 -16.87 -9.57 8.72
CA ASN A 417 -18.10 -10.03 8.09
C ASN A 417 -17.90 -11.37 7.38
N ALA A 418 -16.74 -12.01 7.57
CA ALA A 418 -16.36 -13.22 6.86
C ALA A 418 -17.24 -14.41 7.28
N PRO A 419 -18.02 -15.01 6.38
CA PRO A 419 -18.82 -16.19 6.69
C PRO A 419 -17.98 -17.33 7.29
N MET A 420 -16.72 -17.45 6.89
CA MET A 420 -15.81 -18.49 7.37
C MET A 420 -15.32 -18.30 8.81
N ALA A 421 -15.58 -17.16 9.45
CA ALA A 421 -15.06 -16.86 10.78
C ALA A 421 -15.83 -17.59 11.91
N SER A 422 -17.07 -18.01 11.68
CA SER A 422 -17.81 -18.80 12.67
C SER A 422 -18.89 -19.66 12.01
N ARG A 423 -19.36 -20.68 12.75
CA ARG A 423 -20.45 -21.53 12.29
C ARG A 423 -21.75 -20.73 12.06
N ALA A 424 -22.06 -19.80 12.96
CA ALA A 424 -23.26 -18.97 12.86
C ALA A 424 -23.25 -18.08 11.61
N LEU A 425 -22.11 -17.42 11.33
CA LEU A 425 -21.95 -16.59 10.13
C LEU A 425 -22.00 -17.43 8.85
N TRP A 426 -21.44 -18.64 8.87
CA TRP A 426 -21.50 -19.56 7.75
C TRP A 426 -22.94 -20.01 7.46
N ASP A 427 -23.69 -20.40 8.49
CA ASP A 427 -25.06 -20.88 8.33
C ASP A 427 -26.01 -19.75 7.88
N ASP A 428 -25.82 -18.53 8.38
CA ASP A 428 -26.54 -17.33 7.90
C ASP A 428 -26.25 -17.05 6.43
N PHE A 429 -24.97 -17.04 6.03
CA PHE A 429 -24.55 -16.86 4.63
C PHE A 429 -25.18 -17.92 3.71
N VAL A 430 -25.13 -19.20 4.11
CA VAL A 430 -25.71 -20.31 3.34
C VAL A 430 -27.22 -20.16 3.19
N SER A 431 -27.92 -19.68 4.22
CA SER A 431 -29.37 -19.48 4.17
C SER A 431 -29.81 -18.43 3.15
N GLY A 432 -28.91 -17.49 2.80
CA GLY A 432 -29.14 -16.47 1.79
C GLY A 432 -28.75 -16.87 0.36
N LEU A 433 -28.16 -18.06 0.15
CA LEU A 433 -27.76 -18.52 -1.18
C LEU A 433 -28.97 -18.95 -2.01
N GLU A 434 -28.88 -18.73 -3.33
CA GLU A 434 -29.86 -19.24 -4.27
C GLU A 434 -29.86 -20.77 -4.28
N VAL A 435 -31.04 -21.36 -4.07
CA VAL A 435 -31.21 -22.81 -4.01
C VAL A 435 -31.75 -23.32 -5.34
N PHE A 436 -30.95 -24.12 -6.03
CA PHE A 436 -31.37 -24.90 -7.19
C PHE A 436 -31.70 -26.34 -6.74
N SER A 437 -32.97 -26.73 -6.79
CA SER A 437 -33.43 -28.06 -6.42
C SER A 437 -34.42 -28.61 -7.46
N GLY A 438 -34.54 -29.93 -7.58
CA GLY A 438 -35.47 -30.59 -8.50
C GLY A 438 -35.29 -32.11 -8.54
N ASP A 439 -36.19 -32.78 -9.26
CA ASP A 439 -36.28 -34.25 -9.33
C ASP A 439 -35.78 -34.82 -10.68
N ALA A 440 -34.80 -34.17 -11.31
CA ALA A 440 -34.29 -34.58 -12.61
C ALA A 440 -33.64 -35.99 -12.55
N PRO A 441 -34.06 -36.95 -13.40
CA PRO A 441 -33.42 -38.25 -13.46
C PRO A 441 -31.99 -38.15 -14.00
N SER A 442 -31.09 -38.99 -13.49
CA SER A 442 -29.71 -39.07 -13.98
C SER A 442 -29.63 -40.00 -15.20
N ASP A 443 -29.56 -39.43 -16.40
CA ASP A 443 -29.39 -40.19 -17.65
C ASP A 443 -28.00 -40.85 -17.78
N LEU A 444 -27.02 -40.42 -16.96
CA LEU A 444 -25.67 -41.02 -16.90
C LEU A 444 -25.66 -42.44 -16.30
N PHE A 445 -26.67 -42.77 -15.49
CA PHE A 445 -26.81 -44.09 -14.86
C PHE A 445 -28.19 -44.64 -15.20
N PRO A 446 -28.39 -45.13 -16.44
CA PRO A 446 -29.67 -45.71 -16.83
C PRO A 446 -30.06 -46.80 -15.84
N ARG A 447 -31.34 -46.81 -15.44
CA ARG A 447 -31.87 -47.70 -14.39
C ARG A 447 -31.53 -49.18 -14.60
N SER A 448 -31.25 -49.60 -15.84
CA SER A 448 -30.82 -50.96 -16.20
C SER A 448 -29.49 -51.42 -15.57
N LEU A 449 -28.67 -50.52 -15.02
CA LEU A 449 -27.41 -50.87 -14.34
C LEU A 449 -27.55 -51.00 -12.81
N ARG A 450 -28.68 -50.60 -12.21
CA ARG A 450 -28.91 -50.68 -10.75
C ARG A 450 -29.70 -51.91 -10.32
N GLU A 451 -30.48 -52.49 -11.22
CA GLU A 451 -31.13 -53.79 -10.97
C GLU A 451 -30.23 -54.88 -11.55
N GLY A 452 -29.48 -55.56 -10.68
CA GLY A 452 -28.75 -56.77 -11.03
C GLY A 452 -29.72 -57.83 -11.56
N ARG A 453 -29.94 -57.85 -12.88
CA ARG A 453 -30.41 -58.99 -13.66
C ARG A 453 -29.58 -59.06 -14.94
N LEU A 454 -28.38 -59.61 -14.84
CA LEU A 454 -28.06 -60.99 -15.22
C LEU A 454 -26.65 -61.35 -14.74
#